data_AF-A0A835KA09-F1
#
_entry.id   AF-A0A835KA09-F1
#
_cell.length_a   1.000
_cell.length_b   1.000
_cell.length_c   1.000
_cell.angle_alpha   90.00
_cell.angle_beta   90.00
_cell.angle_gamma   90.00
#
_symmetry.space_group_name_H-M   'P 1'
#
loop_
_entity.id
_entity.type
_entity.pdbx_description
1 polymer ?
#
loop_
_entity_poly.entity_id
_entity_poly.type
_entity_poly.pdbx_seq_one_letter_code
_entity_poly.pdbx_strand_id
1 'polypeptide(L)'
;MPRGQFSIMDLKGAFDVEHMSSTSRIQHNLWPLDGIDPKKAKFPCCLIWTPLPVVSWLAPFIGHVGICREDGTILDFSGSNYVNVDDFTFGAAARYLQLDRQQCCFPPNLAGHTCKHGYKHSEYGTAITWDDALQSTKRLFEHKTYNLFTCNCHSFVANCLNRLCYGGSMDWNLIDVAVLIFCKGHWIDWKSIIRSFLPFTAVLCSGIALVGWPFLVGLFSFSLLLMGWFLLGTYCFKSLLEC
;
A
#
# COMPACT_ATOMS: atom_id res chain seq x y z
N MET A 1 7.35 -65.10 13.82
CA MET A 1 7.29 -63.65 13.58
C MET A 1 5.89 -63.31 13.12
N PRO A 2 5.06 -62.58 13.89
CA PRO A 2 3.70 -62.27 13.45
C PRO A 2 3.73 -61.06 12.51
N ARG A 3 2.98 -61.18 11.41
CA ARG A 3 2.81 -60.14 10.39
C ARG A 3 1.80 -59.13 10.95
N GLY A 4 2.27 -57.98 11.43
CA GLY A 4 1.44 -56.92 11.98
C GLY A 4 0.46 -56.40 10.93
N GLN A 5 -0.83 -56.54 11.20
CA GLN A 5 -1.91 -56.09 10.34
C GLN A 5 -2.13 -54.59 10.63
N PHE A 6 -1.52 -53.72 9.82
CA PHE A 6 -1.76 -52.27 9.92
C PHE A 6 -3.20 -51.98 9.48
N SER A 7 -3.99 -51.39 10.38
CA SER A 7 -5.40 -51.04 10.15
C SER A 7 -5.51 -49.81 9.24
N ILE A 8 -6.46 -49.83 8.28
CA ILE A 8 -6.79 -48.70 7.41
C ILE A 8 -7.20 -47.44 8.22
N MET A 9 -7.76 -47.63 9.42
CA MET A 9 -8.11 -46.51 10.30
C MET A 9 -6.87 -45.80 10.85
N ASP A 10 -5.78 -46.53 11.15
CA ASP A 10 -4.52 -45.94 11.62
C ASP A 10 -3.81 -45.19 10.48
N LEU A 11 -3.92 -45.69 9.25
CA LEU A 11 -3.36 -45.04 8.07
C LEU A 11 -4.09 -43.73 7.73
N LYS A 12 -5.42 -43.71 7.87
CA LYS A 12 -6.24 -42.51 7.67
C LYS A 12 -5.99 -41.47 8.77
N GLY A 13 -5.89 -41.90 10.03
CA GLY A 13 -5.51 -41.03 11.14
C GLY A 13 -4.11 -40.44 10.98
N ALA A 14 -3.13 -41.22 10.52
CA ALA A 14 -1.78 -40.73 10.23
C ALA A 14 -1.77 -39.72 9.06
N PHE A 15 -2.51 -39.99 7.98
CA PHE A 15 -2.66 -39.06 6.86
C PHE A 15 -3.37 -37.78 7.27
N ASP A 16 -4.44 -37.85 8.06
CA ASP A 16 -5.19 -36.68 8.52
C ASP A 16 -4.34 -35.85 9.52
N VAL A 17 -3.54 -36.49 10.36
CA VAL A 17 -2.60 -35.82 11.28
C VAL A 17 -1.41 -35.22 10.53
N GLU A 18 -0.84 -35.90 9.53
CA GLU A 18 0.21 -35.34 8.68
C GLU A 18 -0.33 -34.21 7.79
N HIS A 19 -1.57 -34.30 7.31
CA HIS A 19 -2.23 -33.24 6.54
C HIS A 19 -2.55 -32.04 7.45
N MET A 20 -3.09 -32.23 8.65
CA MET A 20 -3.30 -31.13 9.61
C MET A 20 -1.98 -30.53 10.10
N SER A 21 -0.96 -31.36 10.33
CA SER A 21 0.39 -30.94 10.72
C SER A 21 1.06 -30.14 9.60
N SER A 22 1.00 -30.60 8.35
CA SER A 22 1.56 -29.88 7.18
C SER A 22 0.77 -28.62 6.84
N THR A 23 -0.56 -28.62 7.01
CA THR A 23 -1.39 -27.41 6.87
C THR A 23 -1.10 -26.39 7.97
N SER A 24 -0.72 -26.81 9.18
CA SER A 24 -0.26 -25.91 10.25
C SER A 24 1.22 -25.52 10.16
N ARG A 25 2.08 -26.34 9.56
CA ARG A 25 3.55 -26.15 9.54
C ARG A 25 4.08 -25.30 8.39
N ILE A 26 3.26 -24.93 7.41
CA ILE A 26 3.59 -23.88 6.43
C ILE A 26 2.78 -22.61 6.68
N GLN A 27 2.47 -22.34 7.95
CA GLN A 27 2.19 -20.97 8.36
C GLN A 27 3.56 -20.30 8.44
N HIS A 28 3.90 -19.43 7.47
CA HIS A 28 5.04 -18.51 7.64
C HIS A 28 4.86 -17.87 9.02
N ASN A 29 5.69 -18.24 10.00
CA ASN A 29 5.63 -17.67 11.33
C ASN A 29 6.02 -16.20 11.19
N LEU A 30 5.01 -15.35 10.98
CA LEU A 30 5.18 -13.92 10.90
C LEU A 30 5.82 -13.46 12.21
N TRP A 31 7.12 -13.15 12.14
CA TRP A 31 7.90 -12.61 13.23
C TRP A 31 7.16 -11.40 13.83
N PRO A 32 7.13 -11.22 15.15
CA PRO A 32 6.55 -10.02 15.75
C PRO A 32 7.19 -8.76 15.14
N LEU A 33 6.36 -7.78 14.78
CA LEU A 33 6.86 -6.48 14.33
C LEU A 33 7.30 -5.67 15.54
N ASP A 34 8.32 -4.83 15.35
CA ASP A 34 8.66 -3.81 16.32
C ASP A 34 7.51 -2.80 16.48
N GLY A 35 7.50 -2.10 17.61
CA GLY A 35 6.55 -1.02 17.85
C GLY A 35 6.75 0.14 16.88
N ILE A 36 5.65 0.79 16.48
CA ILE A 36 5.71 2.02 15.69
C ILE A 36 6.36 3.13 16.52
N ASP A 37 7.44 3.71 16.00
CA ASP A 37 8.16 4.83 16.62
C ASP A 37 8.23 6.02 15.64
N PRO A 38 7.25 6.94 15.71
CA PRO A 38 7.22 8.10 14.83
C PRO A 38 8.41 9.05 15.01
N LYS A 39 9.06 9.04 16.18
CA LYS A 39 10.23 9.92 16.44
C LYS A 39 11.46 9.45 15.67
N LYS A 40 11.58 8.14 15.45
CA LYS A 40 12.64 7.52 14.64
C LYS A 40 12.21 7.26 13.20
N ALA A 41 11.02 7.73 12.81
CA ALA A 41 10.41 7.45 11.51
C ALA A 41 10.33 5.95 11.17
N LYS A 42 10.11 5.08 12.17
CA LYS A 42 9.98 3.63 11.97
C LYS A 42 8.52 3.20 12.06
N PHE A 43 8.01 2.69 10.94
CA PHE A 43 6.61 2.29 10.79
C PHE A 43 6.50 0.87 10.19
N PRO A 44 6.81 -0.20 10.94
CA PRO A 44 6.79 -1.58 10.43
C PRO A 44 5.49 -1.96 9.71
N CYS A 45 5.60 -2.39 8.45
CA CYS A 45 4.48 -2.79 7.57
C CYS A 45 3.36 -1.73 7.45
N CYS A 46 3.69 -0.44 7.51
CA CYS A 46 2.72 0.62 7.40
C CYS A 46 2.64 1.22 6.00
N LEU A 47 1.44 1.67 5.63
CA LEU A 47 1.28 2.77 4.69
C LEU A 47 1.50 4.07 5.43
N ILE A 48 2.24 4.99 4.83
CA ILE A 48 2.45 6.33 5.37
C ILE A 48 2.02 7.38 4.36
N TRP A 49 1.61 8.54 4.84
CA TRP A 49 1.16 9.63 3.98
C TRP A 49 1.62 10.99 4.50
N THR A 50 2.02 11.88 3.60
CA THR A 50 2.37 13.28 3.88
C THR A 50 1.71 14.21 2.86
N PRO A 51 1.27 15.42 3.24
CA PRO A 51 0.74 16.39 2.29
C PRO A 51 1.79 16.74 1.23
N LEU A 52 1.41 16.68 -0.05
CA LEU A 52 2.31 17.03 -1.16
C LEU A 52 2.44 18.56 -1.25
N PRO A 53 3.65 19.15 -1.22
CA PRO A 53 3.82 20.60 -1.28
C PRO A 53 3.13 21.22 -2.49
N VAL A 54 2.57 22.42 -2.31
CA VAL A 54 1.80 23.19 -3.32
C VAL A 54 0.46 22.54 -3.69
N VAL A 55 0.45 21.25 -4.08
CA VAL A 55 -0.77 20.52 -4.47
C VAL A 55 -1.76 20.42 -3.31
N SER A 56 -1.28 20.05 -2.12
CA SER A 56 -2.12 19.96 -0.91
C SER A 56 -2.67 21.31 -0.45
N TRP A 57 -2.09 22.43 -0.90
CA TRP A 57 -2.59 23.76 -0.57
C TRP A 57 -3.87 24.11 -1.34
N LEU A 58 -4.13 23.41 -2.44
CA LEU A 58 -5.36 23.52 -3.23
C LEU A 58 -6.31 22.34 -2.95
N ALA A 59 -5.77 21.15 -2.68
CA ALA A 59 -6.54 19.94 -2.39
C ALA A 59 -5.92 19.17 -1.21
N PRO A 60 -6.35 19.44 0.04
CA PRO A 60 -5.63 19.00 1.26
C PRO A 60 -5.67 17.49 1.52
N PHE A 61 -6.52 16.77 0.80
CA PHE A 61 -6.60 15.30 0.82
C PHE A 61 -5.59 14.64 -0.14
N ILE A 62 -4.97 15.40 -1.04
CA ILE A 62 -3.94 14.88 -1.95
C ILE A 62 -2.59 14.96 -1.27
N GLY A 63 -1.88 13.84 -1.28
CA GLY A 63 -0.54 13.77 -0.73
C GLY A 63 0.24 12.61 -1.29
N HIS A 64 1.48 12.52 -0.82
CA HIS A 64 2.41 11.48 -1.17
C HIS A 64 2.28 10.31 -0.23
N VAL A 65 2.31 9.09 -0.78
CA VAL A 65 2.19 7.85 -0.02
C VAL A 65 3.49 7.05 -0.12
N GLY A 66 3.83 6.35 0.96
CA GLY A 66 4.90 5.36 1.01
C GLY A 66 4.41 4.08 1.64
N ILE A 67 5.15 3.00 1.43
CA ILE A 67 4.94 1.70 2.09
C ILE A 67 6.23 1.29 2.79
N CYS A 68 6.09 0.74 4.00
CA CYS A 68 7.23 0.44 4.84
C CYS A 68 7.48 -1.07 4.91
N ARG A 69 8.75 -1.44 5.02
CA ARG A 69 9.23 -2.80 5.26
C ARG A 69 8.89 -3.30 6.68
N GLU A 70 9.21 -4.56 6.95
CA GLU A 70 9.04 -5.17 8.27
C GLU A 70 9.91 -4.50 9.35
N ASP A 71 11.07 -3.96 8.99
CA ASP A 71 11.96 -3.17 9.88
C ASP A 71 11.51 -1.70 10.05
N GLY A 72 10.41 -1.31 9.40
CA GLY A 72 9.89 0.05 9.39
C GLY A 72 10.61 1.03 8.47
N THR A 73 11.56 0.57 7.64
CA THR A 73 12.21 1.36 6.59
C THR A 73 11.19 1.75 5.52
N ILE A 74 11.15 3.04 5.20
CA ILE A 74 10.19 3.63 4.26
C ILE A 74 10.63 3.39 2.81
N LEU A 75 9.70 3.04 1.94
CA LEU A 75 9.89 3.02 0.49
C LEU A 75 8.86 3.92 -0.19
N ASP A 76 9.32 4.79 -1.07
CA ASP A 76 8.45 5.69 -1.82
C ASP A 76 8.96 5.97 -3.24
N PHE A 77 8.02 6.03 -4.19
CA PHE A 77 8.32 6.36 -5.58
C PHE A 77 7.98 7.83 -5.84
N SER A 78 9.01 8.66 -5.99
CA SER A 78 8.89 10.12 -6.09
C SER A 78 9.62 10.72 -7.29
N GLY A 79 10.35 9.91 -8.07
CA GLY A 79 11.12 10.35 -9.23
C GLY A 79 11.28 9.23 -10.26
N SER A 80 11.56 9.61 -11.51
CA SER A 80 11.71 8.66 -12.61
C SER A 80 12.89 7.73 -12.38
N ASN A 81 12.68 6.43 -12.60
CA ASN A 81 13.68 5.38 -12.48
C ASN A 81 14.32 5.27 -11.09
N TYR A 82 13.62 5.75 -10.05
CA TYR A 82 14.17 5.80 -8.70
C TYR A 82 13.08 5.60 -7.65
N VAL A 83 13.29 4.61 -6.78
CA VAL A 83 12.49 4.41 -5.57
C VAL A 83 13.38 4.72 -4.38
N ASN A 84 12.95 5.70 -3.61
CA ASN A 84 13.65 6.20 -2.45
C ASN A 84 13.51 5.23 -1.27
N VAL A 85 14.54 5.20 -0.40
CA VAL A 85 14.62 4.29 0.75
C VAL A 85 14.97 5.11 2.00
N ASP A 86 14.20 4.93 3.07
CA ASP A 86 14.37 5.51 4.41
C ASP A 86 14.11 7.04 4.51
N ASP A 87 14.38 7.85 3.48
CA ASP A 87 14.21 9.32 3.52
C ASP A 87 12.93 9.84 2.82
N PHE A 88 11.77 9.79 3.48
CA PHE A 88 10.50 10.10 2.82
C PHE A 88 10.46 11.47 2.10
N THR A 89 10.36 11.45 0.76
CA THR A 89 10.74 12.55 -0.13
C THR A 89 10.13 13.93 0.19
N PHE A 90 8.87 13.97 0.65
CA PHE A 90 8.14 15.22 0.88
C PHE A 90 8.02 15.57 2.37
N GLY A 91 9.00 15.13 3.16
CA GLY A 91 9.12 15.38 4.59
C GLY A 91 8.44 14.31 5.44
N ALA A 92 8.46 14.52 6.76
CA ALA A 92 7.96 13.54 7.73
C ALA A 92 6.55 13.05 7.41
N ALA A 93 6.27 11.78 7.69
CA ALA A 93 4.90 11.25 7.62
C ALA A 93 3.95 12.10 8.47
N ALA A 94 2.70 12.22 8.04
CA ALA A 94 1.63 12.92 8.76
C ALA A 94 0.56 11.92 9.24
N ARG A 95 0.33 10.88 8.42
CA ARG A 95 -0.56 9.77 8.74
C ARG A 95 0.13 8.43 8.51
N TYR A 96 -0.29 7.41 9.23
CA TYR A 96 0.14 6.05 9.03
C TYR A 96 -1.02 5.07 9.19
N LEU A 97 -0.91 3.90 8.57
CA LEU A 97 -1.82 2.77 8.72
C LEU A 97 -0.99 1.49 8.70
N GLN A 98 -0.91 0.79 9.83
CA GLN A 98 -0.26 -0.52 9.88
C GLN A 98 -1.14 -1.55 9.18
N LEU A 99 -0.58 -2.23 8.18
CA LEU A 99 -1.26 -3.28 7.45
C LEU A 99 -1.04 -4.62 8.14
N ASP A 100 -2.07 -5.44 8.13
CA ASP A 100 -2.03 -6.76 8.76
C ASP A 100 -1.49 -7.79 7.77
N ARG A 101 -0.26 -8.25 8.00
CA ARG A 101 0.41 -9.25 7.15
C ARG A 101 -0.36 -10.57 7.06
N GLN A 102 -1.28 -10.88 7.98
CA GLN A 102 -2.13 -12.07 7.87
C GLN A 102 -3.10 -12.00 6.68
N GLN A 103 -3.36 -10.79 6.17
CA GLN A 103 -4.18 -10.57 4.98
C GLN A 103 -3.40 -10.74 3.66
N CYS A 104 -2.09 -10.97 3.73
CA CYS A 104 -1.25 -11.25 2.57
C CYS A 104 -1.30 -12.73 2.20
N CYS A 105 -1.07 -13.02 0.93
CA CYS A 105 -0.85 -14.37 0.42
C CYS A 105 0.65 -14.54 0.13
N PHE A 106 1.32 -15.42 0.89
CA PHE A 106 2.73 -15.77 0.72
C PHE A 106 2.86 -17.25 0.29
N PRO A 107 2.63 -17.57 -0.99
CA PRO A 107 2.65 -18.94 -1.46
C PRO A 107 4.09 -19.46 -1.62
N PRO A 108 4.47 -20.58 -1.00
CA PRO A 108 5.77 -21.22 -1.23
C PRO A 108 5.86 -21.91 -2.60
N ASN A 109 4.70 -22.23 -3.19
CA ASN A 109 4.55 -22.86 -4.51
C ASN A 109 3.12 -22.62 -5.04
N LEU A 110 2.85 -23.03 -6.28
CA LEU A 110 1.56 -22.82 -6.95
C LEU A 110 0.34 -23.41 -6.19
N ALA A 111 0.54 -24.47 -5.40
CA ALA A 111 -0.53 -25.09 -4.61
C ALA A 111 -0.71 -24.43 -3.23
N GLY A 112 0.24 -23.61 -2.78
CA GLY A 112 0.26 -22.98 -1.46
C GLY A 112 -0.41 -21.60 -1.37
N HIS A 113 -1.16 -21.19 -2.39
CA HIS A 113 -1.89 -19.93 -2.36
C HIS A 113 -3.08 -20.00 -1.40
N THR A 114 -3.20 -18.99 -0.54
CA THR A 114 -4.38 -18.77 0.31
C THR A 114 -5.42 -17.88 -0.38
N CYS A 115 -5.06 -17.23 -1.48
CA CYS A 115 -5.94 -16.38 -2.26
C CYS A 115 -6.70 -17.16 -3.34
N LYS A 116 -7.89 -16.65 -3.73
CA LYS A 116 -8.73 -17.26 -4.78
C LYS A 116 -8.10 -17.21 -6.18
N HIS A 117 -7.10 -16.36 -6.37
CA HIS A 117 -6.48 -16.07 -7.67
C HIS A 117 -5.12 -16.74 -7.86
N GLY A 118 -4.88 -17.91 -7.25
CA GLY A 118 -3.54 -18.51 -7.16
C GLY A 118 -2.73 -18.52 -8.47
N TYR A 119 -3.33 -18.98 -9.57
CA TYR A 119 -2.67 -18.97 -10.88
C TYR A 119 -2.29 -17.55 -11.36
N LYS A 120 -3.24 -16.61 -11.35
CA LYS A 120 -2.99 -15.21 -11.77
C LYS A 120 -2.00 -14.50 -10.85
N HIS A 121 -2.07 -14.78 -9.55
CA HIS A 121 -1.16 -14.24 -8.57
C HIS A 121 0.27 -14.72 -8.84
N SER A 122 0.45 -16.01 -9.13
CA SER A 122 1.74 -16.57 -9.58
C SER A 122 2.26 -15.90 -10.85
N GLU A 123 1.41 -15.69 -11.85
CA GLU A 123 1.79 -15.02 -13.11
C GLU A 123 2.18 -13.55 -12.93
N TYR A 124 1.52 -12.83 -12.01
CA TYR A 124 1.86 -11.45 -11.65
C TYR A 124 3.22 -11.33 -10.93
N GLY A 125 3.76 -12.48 -10.47
CA GLY A 125 4.99 -12.60 -9.70
C GLY A 125 4.71 -12.50 -8.21
N THR A 126 4.35 -13.62 -7.58
CA THR A 126 4.16 -13.72 -6.14
C THR A 126 5.39 -13.30 -5.35
N ALA A 127 5.18 -13.00 -4.07
CA ALA A 127 6.24 -12.81 -3.10
C ALA A 127 6.17 -13.88 -2.02
N ILE A 128 7.33 -14.25 -1.48
CA ILE A 128 7.43 -15.21 -0.37
C ILE A 128 7.39 -14.51 1.00
N THR A 129 7.67 -13.21 1.06
CA THR A 129 7.58 -12.38 2.28
C THR A 129 7.11 -10.97 1.95
N TRP A 130 6.77 -10.18 2.98
CA TRP A 130 6.40 -8.78 2.82
C TRP A 130 7.52 -7.97 2.14
N ASP A 131 8.73 -8.05 2.67
CA ASP A 131 9.89 -7.32 2.16
C ASP A 131 10.30 -7.77 0.76
N ASP A 132 10.16 -9.06 0.44
CA ASP A 132 10.40 -9.58 -0.91
C ASP A 132 9.42 -8.98 -1.94
N ALA A 133 8.15 -8.81 -1.56
CA ALA A 133 7.16 -8.15 -2.41
C ALA A 133 7.56 -6.69 -2.67
N LEU A 134 7.91 -5.96 -1.62
CA LEU A 134 8.30 -4.56 -1.74
C LEU A 134 9.59 -4.40 -2.56
N GLN A 135 10.56 -5.29 -2.36
CA GLN A 135 11.82 -5.26 -3.09
C GLN A 135 11.64 -5.62 -4.57
N SER A 136 10.76 -6.55 -4.89
CA SER A 136 10.42 -6.92 -6.28
C SER A 136 9.69 -5.79 -6.99
N THR A 137 8.70 -5.17 -6.34
CA THR A 137 8.01 -4.00 -6.90
C THR A 137 8.95 -2.80 -7.00
N LYS A 138 9.87 -2.61 -6.05
CA LYS A 138 10.92 -1.59 -6.13
C LYS A 138 11.73 -1.71 -7.43
N ARG A 139 12.27 -2.91 -7.72
CA ARG A 139 13.04 -3.17 -8.96
C ARG A 139 12.22 -2.91 -10.23
N LEU A 140 10.92 -3.23 -10.20
CA LEU A 140 10.01 -2.92 -11.31
C LEU A 140 9.89 -1.40 -11.54
N PHE A 141 9.75 -0.62 -10.46
CA PHE A 141 9.55 0.83 -10.53
C PHE A 141 10.85 1.63 -10.75
N GLU A 142 12.02 1.05 -10.46
CA GLU A 142 13.33 1.61 -10.83
C GLU A 142 13.52 1.75 -12.35
N HIS A 143 12.62 1.19 -13.17
CA HIS A 143 12.61 1.36 -14.63
C HIS A 143 11.40 2.14 -15.16
N LYS A 144 10.58 2.73 -14.27
CA LYS A 144 9.37 3.46 -14.65
C LYS A 144 9.60 4.97 -14.61
N THR A 145 8.99 5.68 -15.56
CA THR A 145 8.97 7.14 -15.58
C THR A 145 7.90 7.65 -14.62
N TYR A 146 8.29 8.52 -13.68
CA TYR A 146 7.35 9.12 -12.74
C TYR A 146 6.47 10.13 -13.44
N ASN A 147 5.17 10.06 -13.17
CA ASN A 147 4.18 11.05 -13.57
C ASN A 147 3.12 11.19 -12.48
N LEU A 148 2.92 12.40 -11.98
CA LEU A 148 1.99 12.69 -10.88
C LEU A 148 0.56 12.19 -11.13
N PHE A 149 0.12 12.21 -12.39
CA PHE A 149 -1.25 11.89 -12.78
C PHE A 149 -1.45 10.44 -13.22
N THR A 150 -0.38 9.74 -13.61
CA THR A 150 -0.50 8.41 -14.19
C THR A 150 0.32 7.31 -13.52
N CYS A 151 1.62 7.56 -13.33
CA CYS A 151 2.54 6.61 -12.73
C CYS A 151 3.23 7.25 -11.53
N ASN A 152 2.58 7.15 -10.36
CA ASN A 152 2.98 7.88 -9.16
C ASN A 152 3.16 6.94 -7.95
N CYS A 153 3.35 7.53 -6.77
CA CYS A 153 3.52 6.82 -5.51
C CYS A 153 2.34 5.92 -5.12
N HIS A 154 1.10 6.29 -5.44
CA HIS A 154 -0.08 5.45 -5.20
C HIS A 154 -0.08 4.23 -6.13
N SER A 155 0.32 4.38 -7.40
CA SER A 155 0.51 3.26 -8.33
C SER A 155 1.58 2.28 -7.83
N PHE A 156 2.68 2.80 -7.26
CA PHE A 156 3.73 1.98 -6.63
C PHE A 156 3.18 1.16 -5.46
N VAL A 157 2.50 1.81 -4.51
CA VAL A 157 1.90 1.14 -3.36
C VAL A 157 0.83 0.12 -3.79
N ALA A 158 -0.01 0.46 -4.77
CA ALA A 158 -1.01 -0.44 -5.32
C ALA A 158 -0.37 -1.72 -5.90
N ASN A 159 0.73 -1.58 -6.66
CA ASN A 159 1.50 -2.71 -7.18
C ASN A 159 2.09 -3.59 -6.05
N CYS A 160 2.57 -2.97 -4.96
CA CYS A 160 2.98 -3.72 -3.77
C CYS A 160 1.83 -4.53 -3.17
N LEU A 161 0.65 -3.93 -3.00
CA LEU A 161 -0.52 -4.60 -2.44
C LEU A 161 -1.05 -5.71 -3.35
N ASN A 162 -1.01 -5.51 -4.66
CA ASN A 162 -1.34 -6.53 -5.66
C ASN A 162 -0.35 -7.69 -5.59
N ARG A 163 0.96 -7.43 -5.54
CA ARG A 163 1.96 -8.48 -5.40
C ARG A 163 1.78 -9.32 -4.13
N LEU A 164 1.29 -8.71 -3.06
CA LEU A 164 0.96 -9.36 -1.79
C LEU A 164 -0.40 -10.08 -1.79
N CYS A 165 -1.23 -9.87 -2.82
CA CYS A 165 -2.65 -10.20 -2.82
C CYS A 165 -3.35 -9.74 -1.52
N TYR A 166 -3.05 -8.52 -1.08
CA TYR A 166 -3.48 -8.03 0.22
C TYR A 166 -5.01 -7.97 0.31
N GLY A 167 -5.57 -8.58 1.36
CA GLY A 167 -7.02 -8.71 1.52
C GLY A 167 -7.67 -9.68 0.51
N GLY A 168 -6.86 -10.53 -0.14
CA GLY A 168 -7.32 -11.46 -1.17
C GLY A 168 -7.61 -10.82 -2.54
N SER A 169 -7.22 -9.57 -2.75
CA SER A 169 -7.42 -8.82 -4.01
C SER A 169 -6.11 -8.60 -4.76
N MET A 170 -6.17 -8.65 -6.09
CA MET A 170 -5.10 -8.32 -7.03
C MET A 170 -5.42 -7.06 -7.85
N ASP A 171 -6.52 -6.36 -7.54
CA ASP A 171 -7.06 -5.25 -8.31
C ASP A 171 -6.90 -3.89 -7.59
N TRP A 172 -5.96 -3.79 -6.65
CA TRP A 172 -5.61 -2.53 -6.01
C TRP A 172 -5.15 -1.53 -7.06
N ASN A 173 -5.71 -0.32 -6.98
CA ASN A 173 -5.34 0.81 -7.83
C ASN A 173 -5.05 2.05 -6.98
N LEU A 174 -4.69 3.15 -7.64
CA LEU A 174 -4.32 4.40 -6.97
C LEU A 174 -5.46 4.96 -6.10
N ILE A 175 -6.72 4.80 -6.51
CA ILE A 175 -7.88 5.32 -5.78
C ILE A 175 -8.07 4.50 -4.50
N ASP A 176 -7.95 3.18 -4.57
CA ASP A 176 -8.07 2.32 -3.39
C ASP A 176 -7.04 2.67 -2.33
N VAL A 177 -5.79 2.91 -2.73
CA VAL A 177 -4.71 3.33 -1.80
C VAL A 177 -5.04 4.68 -1.18
N ALA A 178 -5.47 5.65 -1.98
CA ALA A 178 -5.84 6.98 -1.50
C ALA A 178 -7.00 6.92 -0.50
N VAL A 179 -8.06 6.16 -0.80
CA VAL A 179 -9.22 5.97 0.09
C VAL A 179 -8.80 5.21 1.35
N LEU A 180 -7.97 4.18 1.23
CA LEU A 180 -7.53 3.36 2.35
C LEU A 180 -6.79 4.20 3.39
N ILE A 181 -5.78 4.97 2.98
CA ILE A 181 -5.02 5.81 3.92
C ILE A 181 -5.84 7.01 4.40
N PHE A 182 -6.74 7.54 3.56
CA PHE A 182 -7.59 8.67 3.94
C PHE A 182 -8.65 8.28 4.98
N CYS A 183 -9.27 7.12 4.86
CA CYS A 183 -10.35 6.68 5.74
C CYS A 183 -9.84 5.94 6.98
N LYS A 184 -8.76 5.14 6.85
CA LYS A 184 -8.24 4.31 7.96
C LYS A 184 -6.95 4.82 8.57
N GLY A 185 -6.25 5.76 7.94
CA GLY A 185 -4.99 6.28 8.46
C GLY A 185 -5.15 7.05 9.76
N HIS A 186 -4.23 6.83 10.71
CA HIS A 186 -4.15 7.59 11.95
C HIS A 186 -3.18 8.75 11.81
N TRP A 187 -3.52 9.90 12.39
CA TRP A 187 -2.59 11.03 12.50
C TRP A 187 -1.49 10.69 13.50
N ILE A 188 -0.25 11.06 13.17
CA ILE A 188 0.89 10.84 14.08
C ILE A 188 0.75 11.71 15.34
N ASP A 189 0.50 13.00 15.14
CA ASP A 189 0.30 13.96 16.22
C ASP A 189 -0.48 15.19 15.74
N TRP A 190 -0.79 16.09 16.68
CA TRP A 190 -1.50 17.34 16.38
C TRP A 190 -0.72 18.28 15.45
N LYS A 191 0.62 18.29 15.52
CA LYS A 191 1.47 19.11 14.64
C LYS A 191 1.37 18.64 13.19
N SER A 192 1.20 17.34 12.97
CA SER A 192 0.97 16.76 11.65
C SER A 192 -0.33 17.26 11.04
N ILE A 193 -1.41 17.35 11.83
CA ILE A 193 -2.69 17.92 11.39
C ILE A 193 -2.51 19.38 10.99
N ILE A 194 -1.91 20.21 11.86
CA ILE A 194 -1.65 21.62 11.55
C ILE A 194 -0.83 21.75 10.27
N ARG A 195 0.27 21.01 10.15
CA ARG A 195 1.15 21.05 8.96
C ARG A 195 0.39 20.68 7.68
N SER A 196 -0.55 19.73 7.75
CA SER A 196 -1.34 19.30 6.60
C SER A 196 -2.41 20.30 6.15
N PHE A 197 -3.07 21.00 7.09
CA PHE A 197 -4.21 21.86 6.75
C PHE A 197 -3.90 23.36 6.75
N LEU A 198 -2.90 23.81 7.50
CA LEU A 198 -2.58 25.24 7.65
C LEU A 198 -2.30 25.94 6.30
N PRO A 199 -1.50 25.38 5.38
CA PRO A 199 -1.26 26.02 4.09
C PRO A 199 -2.54 26.15 3.26
N PHE A 200 -3.39 25.12 3.25
CA PHE A 200 -4.69 25.16 2.57
C PHE A 200 -5.59 26.24 3.18
N THR A 201 -5.69 26.30 4.51
CA THR A 201 -6.47 27.34 5.20
C THR A 201 -5.96 28.74 4.88
N ALA A 202 -4.65 28.94 4.84
CA ALA A 202 -4.05 30.25 4.49
C ALA A 202 -4.37 30.66 3.05
N VAL A 203 -4.25 29.74 2.09
CA VAL A 203 -4.61 29.97 0.68
C VAL A 203 -6.10 30.25 0.55
N LEU A 204 -6.95 29.49 1.24
CA LEU A 204 -8.40 29.67 1.25
C LEU A 204 -8.80 31.05 1.77
N CYS A 205 -8.28 31.45 2.94
CA CYS A 205 -8.55 32.76 3.52
C CYS A 205 -8.05 33.90 2.63
N SER A 206 -6.84 33.77 2.07
CA SER A 206 -6.26 34.79 1.18
C SER A 206 -7.06 34.92 -0.13
N GLY A 207 -7.45 33.78 -0.73
CA GLY A 207 -8.26 33.76 -1.93
C GLY A 207 -9.64 34.39 -1.73
N ILE A 208 -10.31 34.08 -0.62
CA ILE A 208 -11.57 34.73 -0.25
C ILE A 208 -11.39 36.23 -0.03
N ALA A 209 -10.32 36.65 0.67
CA ALA A 209 -10.08 38.06 0.97
C ALA A 209 -9.77 38.90 -0.27
N LEU A 210 -9.02 38.35 -1.24
CA LEU A 210 -8.57 39.08 -2.44
C LEU A 210 -9.57 38.99 -3.60
N VAL A 211 -10.26 37.87 -3.76
CA VAL A 211 -11.10 37.57 -4.94
C VAL A 211 -12.58 37.39 -4.57
N GLY A 212 -12.89 37.00 -3.34
CA GLY A 212 -14.26 36.75 -2.87
C GLY A 212 -14.78 35.36 -3.24
N TRP A 213 -16.12 35.22 -3.27
CA TRP A 213 -16.80 33.95 -3.57
C TRP A 213 -16.37 33.24 -4.88
N PRO A 214 -16.04 33.93 -5.99
CA PRO A 214 -15.57 33.27 -7.21
C PRO A 214 -14.34 32.38 -7.01
N PHE A 215 -13.48 32.69 -6.04
CA PHE A 215 -12.34 31.84 -5.69
C PHE A 215 -12.76 30.45 -5.23
N LEU A 216 -13.83 30.37 -4.42
CA LEU A 216 -14.36 29.09 -3.92
C LEU A 216 -14.93 28.24 -5.06
N VAL A 217 -15.61 28.88 -6.01
CA VAL A 217 -16.11 28.21 -7.21
C VAL A 217 -14.93 27.65 -8.02
N GLY A 218 -13.90 28.46 -8.27
CA GLY A 218 -12.70 28.02 -8.98
C GLY A 218 -11.99 26.85 -8.29
N LEU A 219 -11.79 26.92 -6.98
CA LEU A 219 -11.15 25.87 -6.18
C LEU A 219 -11.95 24.56 -6.18
N PHE A 220 -13.28 24.66 -6.06
CA PHE A 220 -14.18 23.51 -6.12
C PHE A 220 -14.17 22.88 -7.51
N SER A 221 -14.28 23.68 -8.58
CA SER A 221 -14.20 23.19 -9.96
C SER A 221 -12.86 22.52 -10.26
N PHE A 222 -11.74 23.11 -9.82
CA PHE A 222 -10.42 22.50 -9.95
C PHE A 222 -10.34 21.15 -9.24
N SER A 223 -10.83 21.07 -7.99
CA SER A 223 -10.83 19.83 -7.20
C SER A 223 -11.69 18.74 -7.84
N LEU A 224 -12.87 19.10 -8.39
CA LEU A 224 -13.74 18.17 -9.10
C LEU A 224 -13.11 17.65 -10.39
N LEU A 225 -12.50 18.53 -11.20
CA LEU A 225 -11.82 18.12 -12.43
C LEU A 225 -10.64 17.20 -12.13
N LEU A 226 -9.89 17.50 -11.07
CA LEU A 226 -8.76 16.68 -10.63
C LEU A 226 -9.22 15.29 -10.16
N MET A 227 -10.26 15.22 -9.32
CA MET A 227 -10.86 13.95 -8.91
C MET A 227 -11.43 13.17 -10.11
N GLY A 228 -12.14 13.87 -11.00
CA GLY A 228 -12.70 13.31 -12.21
C GLY A 228 -11.63 12.70 -13.13
N TRP A 229 -10.47 13.35 -13.27
CA TRP A 229 -9.34 12.81 -14.01
C TRP A 229 -8.85 11.50 -13.42
N PHE A 230 -8.60 11.43 -12.11
CA PHE A 230 -8.11 10.19 -11.48
C PHE A 230 -9.13 9.05 -11.56
N LEU A 231 -10.43 9.33 -11.39
CA LEU A 231 -11.48 8.32 -11.54
C LEU A 231 -11.59 7.84 -12.99
N LEU A 232 -11.64 8.76 -13.95
CA LEU A 232 -11.77 8.43 -15.36
C LEU A 232 -10.52 7.67 -15.86
N GLY A 233 -9.33 8.13 -15.50
CA GLY A 233 -8.08 7.44 -15.81
C GLY A 233 -8.08 6.01 -15.26
N THR A 234 -8.49 5.82 -14.00
CA THR A 234 -8.43 4.51 -13.32
C THR A 234 -9.43 3.51 -13.87
N TYR A 235 -10.66 3.93 -14.13
CA TYR A 235 -11.73 3.00 -14.50
C TYR A 235 -12.02 2.96 -16.00
N CYS A 236 -11.73 4.03 -16.73
CA CYS A 236 -12.01 4.10 -18.17
C CYS A 236 -10.76 3.98 -19.04
N PHE A 237 -9.56 4.29 -18.53
CA PHE A 237 -8.31 4.22 -19.28
C PHE A 237 -7.23 3.38 -18.58
N LYS A 238 -7.57 2.14 -18.22
CA LYS A 238 -6.66 1.20 -17.52
C LYS A 238 -5.25 1.14 -18.13
N SER A 239 -5.14 1.17 -19.46
CA SER A 239 -3.84 1.12 -20.16
C SER A 239 -2.96 2.36 -20.00
N LEU A 240 -3.50 3.51 -19.57
CA LEU A 240 -2.73 4.74 -19.33
C LEU A 240 -2.21 4.85 -17.88
N LEU A 241 -2.79 4.11 -16.94
CA LEU A 241 -2.48 4.16 -15.51
C LEU A 241 -1.80 2.91 -14.95
N GLU A 242 -1.75 1.84 -15.74
CA GLU A 242 -0.84 0.73 -15.49
C GLU A 242 0.60 1.20 -15.75
N CYS A 243 1.28 1.63 -14.68
CA CYS A 243 2.70 1.29 -14.56
C CYS A 243 2.78 -0.24 -14.55
#